data_AF-A0A9Q4DJP6-F1
#
_entry.id   AF-A0A9Q4DJP6-F1
#
_cell.length_a   1.000
_cell.length_b   1.000
_cell.length_c   1.000
_cell.angle_alpha   90.00
_cell.angle_beta   90.00
_cell.angle_gamma   90.00
#
_symmetry.space_group_name_H-M   'P 1'
#
loop_
_entity.id
_entity.type
_entity.pdbx_description
1 polymer ?
#
loop_
_entity_poly.entity_id
_entity_poly.type
_entity_poly.pdbx_seq_one_letter_code
_entity_poly.pdbx_strand_id
1 'polypeptide(L)'
;VLRRQQVFGYSEEELKILVAPMARTGAEPLGSMGTDTPISPLSTRPRLLFDYFHQLFAQVTNPPLDAIREELVTSLGATIGPEAN
;
A
#
# COMPACT_ATOMS: atom_id res chain seq x y z
N VAL A 1 -9.33 6.27 -20.99
CA VAL A 1 -9.12 5.88 -19.58
C VAL A 1 -8.78 4.41 -19.45
N LEU A 2 -9.62 3.50 -19.94
CA LEU A 2 -9.41 2.04 -19.84
C LEU A 2 -8.03 1.57 -20.36
N ARG A 3 -7.60 2.06 -21.53
CA ARG A 3 -6.26 1.75 -22.07
C ARG A 3 -5.13 2.11 -21.11
N ARG A 4 -5.24 3.24 -20.40
CA ARG A 4 -4.21 3.69 -19.44
C ARG A 4 -4.18 2.78 -18.22
N GLN A 5 -5.35 2.42 -17.69
CA GLN A 5 -5.48 1.47 -16.58
C GLN A 5 -4.82 0.12 -16.92
N GLN A 6 -5.12 -0.42 -18.10
CA GLN A 6 -4.51 -1.66 -18.58
C GLN A 6 -2.98 -1.57 -18.71
N VAL A 7 -2.47 -0.46 -19.27
CA VAL A 7 -1.01 -0.25 -19.43
C VAL A 7 -0.29 -0.19 -18.06
N PHE A 8 -0.93 0.37 -17.04
CA PHE A 8 -0.38 0.42 -15.68
C PHE A 8 -0.74 -0.80 -14.82
N GLY A 9 -1.35 -1.84 -15.40
CA GLY A 9 -1.64 -3.10 -14.72
C GLY A 9 -2.85 -3.08 -13.79
N TYR A 10 -3.69 -2.05 -13.82
CA TYR A 10 -4.93 -2.04 -13.03
C TYR A 10 -5.91 -3.12 -13.52
N SER A 11 -6.35 -3.95 -12.58
CA SER A 11 -7.42 -4.92 -12.77
C SER A 11 -8.77 -4.36 -12.35
N GLU A 12 -9.85 -4.98 -12.87
CA GLU A 12 -11.21 -4.65 -12.44
C GLU A 12 -11.42 -4.93 -10.94
N GLU A 13 -10.77 -6.00 -10.45
CA GLU A 13 -10.81 -6.37 -9.04
C GLU A 13 -10.20 -5.29 -8.15
N GLU A 14 -8.99 -4.80 -8.45
CA GLU A 14 -8.37 -3.72 -7.67
C GLU A 14 -9.21 -2.45 -7.70
N LEU A 15 -9.79 -2.10 -8.85
CA LEU A 15 -10.65 -0.92 -8.94
C LEU A 15 -11.91 -1.08 -8.07
N LYS A 16 -12.52 -2.26 -8.08
CA LYS A 16 -13.78 -2.54 -7.37
C LYS A 16 -13.59 -2.75 -5.87
N ILE A 17 -12.53 -3.47 -5.47
CA ILE A 17 -12.29 -3.91 -4.10
C ILE A 17 -11.37 -2.94 -3.35
N LEU A 18 -10.43 -2.29 -4.03
CA LEU A 18 -9.48 -1.36 -3.39
C LEU A 18 -9.86 0.10 -3.59
N VAL A 19 -9.85 0.56 -4.84
CA VAL A 19 -9.97 1.99 -5.15
C VAL A 19 -11.38 2.52 -4.84
N ALA A 20 -12.42 1.79 -5.25
CA ALA A 20 -13.79 2.28 -5.10
C ALA A 20 -14.25 2.37 -3.62
N PRO A 21 -13.91 1.43 -2.71
CA PRO A 21 -14.18 1.60 -1.29
C PRO A 21 -13.41 2.78 -0.69
N MET A 22 -12.10 2.90 -0.95
CA MET A 22 -11.29 4.04 -0.46
C MET A 22 -11.90 5.39 -0.87
N ALA A 23 -12.35 5.51 -2.12
CA ALA A 23 -12.98 6.73 -2.61
C ALA A 23 -14.34 7.04 -1.94
N ARG A 24 -15.08 6.02 -1.47
CA ARG A 24 -16.40 6.20 -0.83
C ARG A 24 -16.33 6.41 0.67
N THR A 25 -15.42 5.71 1.36
CA THR A 25 -15.37 5.68 2.83
C THR A 25 -14.22 6.49 3.40
N GLY A 26 -13.21 6.83 2.59
CA GLY A 26 -11.99 7.48 3.08
C GLY A 26 -11.08 6.56 3.89
N ALA A 27 -11.31 5.24 3.86
CA ALA A 27 -10.52 4.24 4.57
C ALA A 27 -10.14 3.08 3.65
N GLU A 28 -9.02 2.41 3.92
CA GLU A 28 -8.66 1.19 3.19
C GLU A 28 -9.70 0.09 3.41
N PRO A 29 -9.95 -0.77 2.41
CA PRO A 29 -10.86 -1.90 2.59
C PRO A 29 -10.25 -2.93 3.54
N LEU A 30 -11.08 -3.48 4.42
CA LEU A 30 -10.70 -4.63 5.25
C LEU A 30 -10.99 -5.94 4.50
N GLY A 31 -10.04 -6.88 4.58
CA GLY A 31 -10.16 -8.24 4.08
C GLY A 31 -10.01 -9.27 5.21
N SER A 32 -10.15 -10.55 4.87
CA SER A 32 -9.86 -11.66 5.79
C SER A 32 -9.17 -12.80 5.04
N MET A 33 -8.65 -13.77 5.80
CA MET A 33 -7.77 -14.85 5.33
C MET A 33 -6.36 -14.38 4.93
N GLY A 34 -5.42 -15.32 4.87
CA GLY A 34 -4.06 -15.05 4.40
C GLY A 34 -3.98 -14.95 2.87
N THR A 35 -2.82 -14.52 2.35
CA THR A 35 -2.57 -14.59 0.90
C THR A 35 -2.18 -16.01 0.50
N ASP A 36 -2.92 -16.59 -0.44
CA ASP A 36 -2.65 -17.91 -1.04
C ASP A 36 -1.99 -17.79 -2.43
N THR A 37 -1.72 -16.56 -2.86
CA THR A 37 -1.07 -16.29 -4.15
C THR A 37 0.44 -16.57 -4.09
N PRO A 38 1.06 -17.00 -5.21
CA PRO A 38 2.52 -17.18 -5.26
C PRO A 38 3.23 -15.86 -4.93
N ILE A 39 4.38 -15.95 -4.25
CA ILE A 39 5.26 -14.78 -4.12
C ILE A 39 5.65 -14.25 -5.50
N SER A 40 5.86 -12.94 -5.60
CA SER A 40 5.98 -12.23 -6.88
C SER A 40 6.98 -12.84 -7.87
N PRO A 41 8.17 -13.34 -7.46
CA PRO A 41 9.11 -14.01 -8.38
C PRO A 41 8.61 -15.35 -8.95
N LEU A 42 7.65 -16.02 -8.30
CA LEU A 42 7.12 -17.33 -8.71
C LEU A 42 5.76 -17.21 -9.42
N SER A 43 5.22 -16.00 -9.54
CA SER A 43 3.93 -15.77 -10.19
C SER A 43 4.00 -16.05 -11.70
N THR A 44 3.03 -16.79 -12.23
CA THR A 44 2.82 -16.96 -13.66
C THR A 44 2.06 -15.79 -14.30
N ARG A 45 1.53 -14.88 -13.47
CA ARG A 45 0.88 -13.63 -13.88
C ARG A 45 1.83 -12.45 -13.69
N PRO A 46 1.74 -11.39 -14.53
CA PRO A 46 2.51 -10.18 -14.32
C PRO A 46 2.19 -9.58 -12.95
N ARG A 47 3.23 -9.22 -12.20
CA ARG A 47 3.15 -8.56 -10.89
C ARG A 47 3.74 -7.16 -11.00
N LEU A 48 3.22 -6.22 -10.23
CA LEU A 48 3.71 -4.84 -10.26
C LEU A 48 4.97 -4.73 -9.41
N LEU A 49 5.80 -3.72 -9.69
CA LEU A 49 7.11 -3.57 -9.02
C LEU A 49 6.98 -3.55 -7.50
N PHE A 50 5.94 -2.92 -6.96
CA PHE A 50 5.72 -2.81 -5.53
C PHE A 50 5.40 -4.15 -4.85
N ASP A 51 4.93 -5.18 -5.59
CA ASP A 51 4.68 -6.51 -5.03
C ASP A 51 5.97 -7.26 -4.66
N TYR A 52 7.13 -6.75 -5.08
CA TYR A 52 8.44 -7.33 -4.75
C TYR A 52 9.05 -6.75 -3.47
N PHE A 53 8.47 -5.67 -2.94
CA PHE A 53 8.94 -5.02 -1.72
C PHE A 53 8.01 -5.35 -0.56
N HIS A 54 8.57 -5.94 0.49
CA HIS A 54 7.84 -6.24 1.72
C HIS A 54 8.06 -5.14 2.76
N GLN A 55 6.98 -4.70 3.39
CA GLN A 55 7.04 -3.75 4.48
C GLN A 55 7.69 -4.43 5.70
N LEU A 56 8.77 -3.83 6.21
CA LEU A 56 9.38 -4.27 7.45
C LEU A 56 8.58 -3.73 8.63
N PHE A 57 8.59 -4.47 9.74
CA PHE A 57 7.95 -4.05 10.99
C PHE A 57 8.87 -4.29 12.18
N ALA A 58 8.71 -3.44 13.18
CA ALA A 58 9.47 -3.54 14.42
C ALA A 58 8.93 -4.68 15.29
N GLN A 59 9.82 -5.32 16.03
CA GLN A 59 9.50 -6.40 16.96
C GLN A 59 10.22 -6.15 18.30
N VAL A 60 10.79 -7.19 18.92
CA VAL A 60 11.38 -7.15 20.27
C VAL A 60 12.32 -5.97 20.52
N THR A 61 13.08 -5.56 19.52
CA THR A 61 14.09 -4.49 19.64
C THR A 61 13.50 -3.10 19.89
N ASN A 62 12.30 -2.81 19.40
CA ASN A 62 11.65 -1.51 19.53
C ASN A 62 10.13 -1.62 19.25
N PRO A 63 9.28 -0.92 20.02
CA PRO A 63 7.83 -1.03 19.85
C PRO A 63 7.32 -0.29 18.59
N PRO A 64 6.26 -0.80 17.93
CA PRO A 64 5.52 -0.03 16.92
C PRO A 64 4.65 1.06 17.58
N LEU A 65 4.29 2.08 16.81
CA LEU A 65 3.45 3.20 17.25
C LEU A 65 1.97 2.99 16.85
N ASP A 66 1.04 3.45 17.69
CA ASP A 66 -0.40 3.46 17.36
C ASP A 66 -0.75 4.67 16.49
N ALA A 67 -0.86 4.47 15.18
CA ALA A 67 -1.06 5.55 14.21
C ALA A 67 -2.38 6.33 14.37
N ILE A 68 -3.35 5.80 15.12
CA ILE A 68 -4.65 6.47 15.35
C ILE A 68 -4.61 7.23 16.69
N ARG A 69 -4.14 6.57 17.75
CA ARG A 69 -4.15 7.18 19.10
C ARG A 69 -3.00 8.15 19.32
N GLU A 70 -1.88 7.95 18.63
CA GLU A 70 -0.67 8.74 18.75
C GLU A 70 -0.39 9.57 17.48
N GLU A 71 -1.43 9.88 16.69
CA GLU A 71 -1.28 10.65 15.44
C GLU A 71 -0.55 11.98 15.65
N LEU A 72 -0.77 12.66 16.79
CA LEU A 72 -0.17 13.96 17.14
C LEU A 72 1.37 13.96 17.17
N VAL A 73 2.01 12.81 17.38
CA VAL A 73 3.48 12.72 17.37
C VAL A 73 4.05 12.31 16.02
N THR A 74 3.19 12.14 15.00
CA THR A 74 3.56 11.78 13.63
C THR A 74 3.29 12.94 12.66
N SER A 75 3.99 12.98 11.53
CA SER A 75 3.79 14.00 10.49
C SER A 75 4.08 13.44 9.10
N LEU A 76 3.23 13.81 8.13
CA LEU A 76 3.45 13.59 6.69
C LEU A 76 4.01 14.84 5.99
N GLY A 77 4.38 15.87 6.74
CA GLY A 77 4.95 17.09 6.19
C GLY A 77 6.25 16.81 5.44
N ALA A 78 6.37 17.35 4.24
CA ALA A 78 7.56 17.22 3.40
C ALA A 78 8.00 18.60 2.89
N THR A 79 9.30 18.74 2.65
CA THR A 79 9.91 19.96 2.09
C THR A 79 10.44 19.66 0.69
N ILE A 80 10.36 20.63 -0.22
CA ILE A 80 10.92 20.55 -1.57
C ILE A 80 12.02 21.59 -1.70
N GLY A 81 13.22 21.16 -2.09
CA GLY A 81 14.40 22.01 -2.21
C GLY A 81 15.65 21.34 -1.64
N PRO A 82 16.82 21.99 -1.72
CA PRO A 82 18.03 21.49 -1.08
C PRO A 82 17.87 21.46 0.45
N GLU A 83 18.53 20.49 1.09
CA GLU A 83 18.68 20.47 2.54
C GLU A 83 19.46 21.71 2.99
N ALA A 84 18.96 22.38 4.02
CA ALA A 84 19.68 23.50 4.64
C ALA A 84 20.75 22.98 5.62
N ASN A 85 21.77 23.79 5.89
CA ASN A 85 22.83 23.46 6.86
C ASN A 85 22.35 23.52 8.31
#